data_AF-A0A2X2VM91-F1
#
_entry.id   AF-A0A2X2VM91-F1
#
_cell.length_a   1.000
_cell.length_b   1.000
_cell.length_c   1.000
_cell.angle_alpha   90.00
_cell.angle_beta   90.00
_cell.angle_gamma   90.00
#
_symmetry.space_group_name_H-M   'P 1'
#
loop_
_entity.id
_entity.type
_entity.pdbx_description
1 polymer ?
#
loop_
_entity_poly.entity_id
_entity_poly.type
_entity_poly.pdbx_seq_one_letter_code
_entity_poly.pdbx_strand_id
1 'polypeptide(L)' 'MILTALPDWSPLRAVLRDTAITKFLHAGSEDLEVFLNTFGELPQPLIDTQILAAFCGRPLSWGFAAMVEEFTGCRAG' A
#
# COMPACT_ATOMS: atom_id res chain seq x y z
N MET A 1 -24.92 24.13 4.99
CA MET A 1 -23.75 23.51 5.65
C MET A 1 -24.18 22.10 6.04
N ILE A 2 -23.94 21.11 5.16
CA ILE A 2 -24.30 19.72 5.44
C ILE A 2 -23.09 19.10 6.14
N LEU A 3 -23.22 18.85 7.44
CA LEU A 3 -22.29 18.02 8.18
C LEU A 3 -22.53 16.56 7.74
N THR A 4 -21.91 16.13 6.64
CA THR A 4 -21.79 14.69 6.39
C THR A 4 -20.90 14.14 7.50
N ALA A 5 -21.49 13.32 8.38
CA ALA A 5 -20.73 12.56 9.37
C ALA A 5 -19.58 11.84 8.65
N LEU A 6 -18.36 11.99 9.18
CA LEU A 6 -17.21 11.29 8.63
C LEU A 6 -17.51 9.77 8.65
N PRO A 7 -17.20 9.03 7.58
CA PRO A 7 -17.43 7.60 7.54
C PRO A 7 -16.67 6.90 8.67
N ASP A 8 -17.31 5.89 9.29
CA ASP A 8 -16.65 5.03 10.27
C ASP A 8 -15.66 4.09 9.56
N TRP A 9 -14.37 4.33 9.79
CA TRP A 9 -13.27 3.54 9.21
C TRP A 9 -12.92 2.29 10.01
N SER A 10 -13.63 1.99 11.10
CA SER A 10 -13.35 0.83 11.96
C SER A 10 -13.23 -0.51 11.20
N PRO A 11 -14.07 -0.81 10.18
CA PRO A 11 -13.91 -2.05 9.41
C PRO A 11 -12.59 -2.12 8.63
N LEU A 12 -12.18 -1.02 7.98
CA LEU A 12 -10.92 -0.96 7.25
C LEU A 12 -9.73 -1.10 8.21
N ARG A 13 -9.74 -0.36 9.31
CA ARG A 13 -8.71 -0.44 10.35
C ARG A 13 -8.54 -1.85 10.90
N ALA A 14 -9.65 -2.58 11.06
CA ALA A 14 -9.61 -3.98 11.49
C ALA A 14 -8.81 -4.87 10.53
N VAL A 15 -8.97 -4.68 9.21
CA VAL A 15 -8.20 -5.41 8.18
C VAL A 15 -6.73 -4.97 8.17
N LEU A 16 -6.48 -3.66 8.30
CA LEU A 16 -5.12 -3.12 8.30
C LEU A 16 -4.26 -3.68 9.45
N ARG A 17 -4.85 -3.93 10.64
CA ARG A 17 -4.15 -4.49 11.80
C ARG A 17 -4.18 -6.02 11.91
N ASP A 18 -5.02 -6.69 11.12
CA ASP A 18 -5.17 -8.15 11.20
C ASP A 18 -3.89 -8.83 10.71
N THR A 19 -3.21 -9.53 11.62
CA THR A 19 -1.93 -10.19 11.33
C THR A 19 -2.07 -11.47 10.51
N ALA A 20 -3.28 -12.00 10.36
CA ALA A 20 -3.56 -13.10 9.44
C ALA A 20 -3.63 -12.64 7.98
N ILE A 21 -3.70 -11.32 7.73
CA ILE A 21 -3.80 -10.74 6.40
C ILE A 21 -2.53 -9.94 6.10
N THR A 22 -1.71 -10.39 5.15
CA THR A 22 -0.56 -9.60 4.69
C THR A 22 -1.01 -8.52 3.71
N LYS A 23 -0.64 -7.27 4.01
CA LYS A 23 -0.90 -6.13 3.13
C LYS A 23 0.28 -5.96 2.19
N PHE A 24 0.00 -5.59 0.95
CA PHE A 24 1.02 -5.28 -0.05
C PHE A 24 0.80 -3.88 -0.60
N LEU A 25 1.88 -3.12 -0.71
CA LEU A 25 1.94 -1.84 -1.42
C LEU A 25 3.14 -1.85 -2.37
N HIS A 26 3.25 -0.82 -3.20
CA HIS A 26 4.38 -0.63 -4.09
C HIS A 26 4.88 0.81 -3.97
N ALA A 27 6.12 1.00 -3.51
CA ALA A 27 6.68 2.33 -3.27
C ALA A 27 5.82 3.17 -2.30
N GLY A 28 5.30 2.54 -1.25
CA GLY A 28 4.18 3.04 -0.46
C GLY A 28 4.54 4.06 0.63
N SER A 29 5.68 4.74 0.55
CA SER A 29 6.14 5.67 1.61
C SER A 29 5.13 6.79 1.89
N GLU A 30 4.56 7.40 0.83
CA GLU A 30 3.54 8.44 0.98
C GLU A 30 2.21 7.87 1.51
N ASP A 31 1.84 6.65 1.11
CA ASP A 31 0.65 5.97 1.63
C ASP A 31 0.75 5.70 3.14
N LEU A 32 1.94 5.36 3.64
CA LEU A 32 2.20 5.18 5.07
C LEU A 32 1.97 6.46 5.86
N GLU A 33 2.37 7.61 5.33
CA GLU A 33 2.07 8.91 5.93
C GLU A 33 0.56 9.17 5.97
N VAL A 34 -0.16 8.84 4.90
CA VAL A 34 -1.63 8.94 4.85
C VAL A 34 -2.28 8.05 5.91
N PHE A 35 -1.81 6.80 6.09
CA PHE A 35 -2.32 5.90 7.12
C PHE A 35 -2.08 6.44 8.54
N LEU A 36 -0.88 6.94 8.82
CA LEU A 36 -0.58 7.56 10.11
C LEU A 36 -1.45 8.79 10.36
N ASN A 37 -1.60 9.68 9.38
CA ASN A 37 -2.36 10.90 9.53
C ASN A 37 -3.87 10.65 9.66
N THR A 38 -4.39 9.64 8.95
CA THR A 38 -5.84 9.37 8.89
C THR A 38 -6.29 8.42 10.01
N PHE A 39 -5.48 7.42 10.35
CA PHE A 39 -5.87 6.33 11.26
C PHE A 39 -5.03 6.26 12.54
N GLY A 40 -3.90 6.97 12.61
CA GLY A 40 -2.98 6.95 13.76
C GLY A 40 -2.21 5.64 13.91
N GLU A 41 -2.26 4.77 12.90
CA GLU A 41 -1.67 3.44 12.91
C GLU A 41 -1.23 3.02 11.51
N LEU A 42 -0.27 2.10 11.43
CA LEU A 42 0.20 1.52 10.18
C LEU A 42 -0.39 0.13 9.93
N PRO A 43 -0.57 -0.28 8.66
CA PRO A 43 -0.91 -1.66 8.34
C PRO A 43 0.18 -2.62 8.80
N GLN A 44 -0.20 -3.77 9.36
CA GLN A 44 0.74 -4.80 9.81
C GLN A 44 0.13 -6.22 9.70
N PRO A 45 0.85 -7.21 9.14
CA PRO A 45 2.12 -7.08 8.44
C PRO A 45 1.93 -6.41 7.07
N LEU A 46 2.91 -5.60 6.68
CA LEU A 46 2.94 -4.93 5.38
C LEU A 46 4.25 -5.26 4.67
N ILE A 47 4.15 -5.55 3.38
CA ILE A 47 5.28 -5.79 2.50
C ILE A 47 5.23 -4.77 1.35
N ASP A 48 6.35 -4.10 1.11
CA ASP A 48 6.51 -3.24 -0.06
C ASP A 48 7.15 -4.04 -1.21
N THR A 49 6.43 -4.13 -2.33
CA THR A 49 6.88 -4.87 -3.51
C THR A 49 8.06 -4.20 -4.23
N GLN A 50 8.24 -2.87 -4.11
CA GLN A 50 9.43 -2.19 -4.65
C GLN A 50 10.68 -2.61 -3.86
N ILE A 51 10.58 -2.69 -2.53
CA ILE A 51 11.68 -3.17 -1.68
C ILE A 51 11.98 -4.63 -2.02
N LEU A 52 10.97 -5.50 -2.11
CA LEU A 52 11.17 -6.89 -2.53
C LEU A 52 11.87 -6.99 -3.88
N ALA A 53 11.41 -6.22 -4.87
CA ALA A 53 11.99 -6.24 -6.21
C ALA A 53 13.46 -5.80 -6.20
N ALA A 54 13.82 -4.82 -5.36
CA ALA A 54 15.22 -4.41 -5.19
C ALA A 54 16.10 -5.55 -4.66
N PHE A 55 15.61 -6.33 -3.68
CA PHE A 55 16.30 -7.54 -3.22
C PHE A 55 16.39 -8.62 -4.31
N CYS A 56 15.44 -8.65 -5.25
CA CYS A 56 15.45 -9.52 -6.42
C CYS A 56 16.26 -8.96 -7.61
N GLY A 57 17.01 -7.87 -7.44
CA GLY A 57 17.90 -7.32 -8.47
C GLY A 57 17.24 -6.37 -9.46
N ARG A 58 16.04 -5.86 -9.16
CA ARG A 58 15.43 -4.73 -9.89
C ARG A 58 15.94 -3.39 -9.33
N PRO A 59 15.80 -2.27 -10.06
CA PRO A 59 16.19 -0.96 -9.56
C PRO A 59 15.49 -0.60 -8.24
N LEU A 60 16.16 0.13 -7.35
CA LEU A 60 15.59 0.61 -6.08
C LEU A 60 14.31 1.44 -6.27
N SER A 61 14.23 2.17 -7.39
CA SER A 61 13.07 2.97 -7.76
C SER A 61 12.40 2.39 -9.00
N TRP A 62 12.19 1.07 -9.01
CA TRP A 62 11.42 0.42 -10.07
C TRP A 62 9.95 0.81 -9.93
N GLY A 63 9.38 1.38 -11.00
CA GLY A 63 8.02 1.92 -10.98
C GLY A 63 6.95 0.85 -11.20
N PHE A 64 5.76 1.11 -10.66
CA PHE A 64 4.63 0.18 -10.71
C PHE A 64 4.27 -0.25 -12.14
N ALA A 65 4.18 0.69 -13.09
CA ALA A 65 3.82 0.37 -14.47
C ALA A 65 4.84 -0.57 -15.14
N ALA A 66 6.13 -0.35 -14.89
CA ALA A 66 7.19 -1.23 -15.38
C ALA A 66 7.11 -2.63 -14.75
N MET A 67 6.80 -2.71 -13.45
CA MET A 67 6.56 -3.98 -12.76
C MET A 67 5.37 -4.74 -13.35
N VAL A 68 4.25 -4.05 -13.60
CA VAL A 68 3.06 -4.67 -14.19
C VAL A 68 3.34 -5.17 -15.61
N GLU A 69 4.00 -4.36 -16.45
CA GLU A 69 4.36 -4.77 -17.81
C GLU A 69 5.28 -5.98 -17.81
N GLU A 70 6.26 -6.04 -16.91
CA GLU A 70 7.18 -7.18 -16.81
C GLU A 70 6.48 -8.49 -16.40
N PHE A 71 5.63 -8.45 -15.36
CA PHE A 71 5.02 -9.67 -14.83
C PHE A 71 3.76 -10.12 -15.56
N THR A 72 3.06 -9.21 -16.24
CA THR A 72 1.74 -9.50 -16.85
C THR A 72 1.71 -9.28 -18.36
N GLY A 73 2.67 -8.55 -18.93
CA GLY A 73 2.61 -8.07 -20.31
C GLY A 73 1.59 -6.94 -20.55
N CYS A 74 0.86 -6.49 -19.51
CA CYS A 74 -0.08 -5.39 -19.61
C CYS A 74 0.63 -4.05 -19.36
N ARG A 75 0.33 -3.04 -20.18
CA ARG A 75 0.76 -1.66 -19.90
C ARG A 75 -0.22 -1.01 -18.93
N ALA A 76 0.22 -0.77 -17.70
CA ALA A 76 -0.47 0.14 -16.81
C ALA A 76 -0.22 1.58 -17.30
N GLY A 77 -1.30 2.35 -17.46
CA GLY A 77 -1.24 3.75 -17.90
C GLY A 77 -0.72 4.69 -16.83
#